data_AF-A0AAQ4EHM3-F1
#
_entry.id   AF-A0AAQ4EHM3-F1
#
_cell.length_a   1.000
_cell.length_b   1.000
_cell.length_c   1.000
_cell.angle_alpha   90.00
_cell.angle_beta   90.00
_cell.angle_gamma   90.00
#
_symmetry.space_group_name_H-M   'P 1'
#
loop_
_entity.id
_entity.type
_entity.pdbx_description
1 polymer ?
#
loop_
_entity_poly.entity_id
_entity_poly.type
_entity_poly.pdbx_seq_one_letter_code
_entity_poly.pdbx_strand_id
1 'polypeptide(L)'
;MASRKGLTKECRQHLLEAADCYIGQLCGDNFEPSHVYEEPVNEMVGRLLAATRQIQPNEKAVIMVDDNLYYRSMRAAWFKLARNYSLGFCQVFLLCTEEEAVRRNASRAFSVPESTIRTMAKKFEAPRDEPWEQLTVTVDGTPDSIEKVVAILEAASRQPWPPVITSPIREPVPASQMHIWDLELRAIVSKFIRQAQGEKSSKSQVQSWSVKVQKARQDVLAYLKGLDFGTLEMAADHTEVPNW
;
A
#
# COMPACT_ATOMS: atom_id res chain seq x y z
N MET A 1 5.07 -13.20 28.30
CA MET A 1 5.22 -13.53 26.86
C MET A 1 4.62 -12.41 26.05
N ALA A 2 5.46 -11.61 25.38
CA ALA A 2 4.99 -10.48 24.58
C ALA A 2 4.13 -10.98 23.42
N SER A 3 2.86 -10.59 23.41
CA SER A 3 1.97 -10.75 22.27
C SER A 3 2.58 -9.97 21.10
N ARG A 4 3.25 -10.68 20.17
CA ARG A 4 3.72 -10.10 18.91
C ARG A 4 2.46 -9.72 18.11
N LYS A 5 1.98 -8.49 18.30
CA LYS A 5 1.02 -7.86 17.39
C LYS A 5 1.63 -8.00 16.00
N GLY A 6 0.92 -8.65 15.08
CA GLY A 6 1.36 -8.74 13.68
C GLY A 6 1.66 -7.36 13.11
N LEU A 7 2.44 -7.28 12.03
CA LEU A 7 2.83 -6.00 11.42
C LEU A 7 1.62 -5.07 11.30
N THR A 8 1.65 -3.97 12.04
CA THR A 8 0.62 -2.93 11.94
C THR A 8 0.68 -2.33 10.53
N LYS A 9 -0.37 -1.61 10.13
CA LYS A 9 -0.39 -0.89 8.85
C LYS A 9 0.82 0.04 8.72
N GLU A 10 1.21 0.69 9.81
CA GLU A 10 2.37 1.56 9.92
C GLU A 10 3.68 0.80 9.68
N CYS A 11 3.88 -0.38 10.31
CA CYS A 11 5.09 -1.17 10.07
C CYS A 11 5.27 -1.57 8.60
N ARG A 12 4.17 -1.89 7.87
CA ARG A 12 4.26 -2.18 6.43
C ARG A 12 4.64 -0.96 5.61
N GLN A 13 4.12 0.21 6.00
CA GLN A 13 4.45 1.47 5.35
C GLN A 13 5.93 1.82 5.55
N HIS A 14 6.43 1.71 6.78
CA HIS A 14 7.86 1.91 7.08
C HIS A 14 8.76 0.92 6.35
N LEU A 15 8.33 -0.34 6.21
CA LEU A 15 9.09 -1.33 5.43
C LEU A 15 9.16 -0.97 3.95
N LEU A 16 8.06 -0.49 3.37
CA LEU A 16 8.01 -0.06 1.97
C LEU A 16 8.91 1.18 1.75
N GLU A 17 8.90 2.14 2.67
CA GLU A 17 9.78 3.30 2.65
C GLU A 17 11.26 2.91 2.82
N ALA A 18 11.56 2.00 3.74
CA ALA A 18 12.91 1.48 3.91
C ALA A 18 13.40 0.73 2.66
N ALA A 19 12.52 -0.03 2.00
CA ALA A 19 12.83 -0.71 0.76
C ALA A 19 13.09 0.29 -0.38
N ASP A 20 12.39 1.42 -0.42
CA ASP A 20 12.65 2.51 -1.36
C ASP A 20 14.08 3.03 -1.25
N CYS A 21 14.50 3.41 -0.03
CA CYS A 21 15.87 3.86 0.23
C CYS A 21 16.91 2.80 -0.16
N TYR A 22 16.66 1.56 0.26
CA TYR A 22 17.56 0.45 0.04
C TYR A 22 17.74 0.16 -1.45
N ILE A 23 16.65 0.14 -2.23
CA ILE A 23 16.71 -0.07 -3.69
C ILE A 23 17.42 1.08 -4.37
N GLY A 24 17.13 2.34 -4.01
CA GLY A 24 17.82 3.49 -4.58
C GLY A 24 19.33 3.44 -4.39
N GLN A 25 19.79 3.05 -3.19
CA GLN A 25 21.21 2.85 -2.92
C GLN A 25 21.82 1.72 -3.76
N LEU A 26 21.09 0.62 -3.97
CA LEU A 26 21.56 -0.48 -4.82
C LEU A 26 21.66 -0.10 -6.30
N CYS A 27 20.74 0.74 -6.78
CA CYS A 27 20.73 1.20 -8.17
C CYS A 27 21.80 2.26 -8.48
N GLY A 28 22.55 2.73 -7.46
CA GLY A 28 23.61 3.72 -7.64
C GLY A 28 23.08 5.12 -7.96
N ASP A 29 21.77 5.35 -7.78
CA ASP A 29 21.23 6.70 -7.79
C ASP A 29 21.81 7.45 -6.58
N ASN A 30 22.31 8.67 -6.82
CA ASN A 30 22.47 9.67 -5.77
C ASN A 30 21.07 10.10 -5.30
N PHE A 31 20.31 9.16 -4.75
CA PHE A 31 19.02 9.47 -4.15
C PHE A 31 19.31 10.14 -2.82
N GLU A 32 19.40 11.46 -2.85
CA GLU A 32 19.13 12.29 -1.68
C GLU A 32 17.71 11.91 -1.24
N PRO A 33 17.54 11.31 -0.04
CA PRO A 33 16.22 11.01 0.50
C PRO A 33 15.30 12.21 0.34
N SER A 34 14.21 12.06 -0.43
CA SER A 34 13.23 13.14 -0.59
C SER A 34 12.65 13.61 0.76
N HIS A 35 12.78 12.78 1.80
CA HIS A 35 12.35 13.05 3.16
C HIS A 35 13.38 12.56 4.19
N VAL A 36 13.58 13.34 5.26
CA VAL A 36 14.23 12.84 6.49
C VAL A 36 13.31 11.78 7.07
N TYR A 37 13.66 10.51 6.89
CA TYR A 37 12.83 9.41 7.37
C TYR A 37 12.78 9.37 8.90
N GLU A 38 11.63 8.94 9.43
CA GLU A 38 11.45 8.70 10.86
C GLU A 38 12.43 7.63 11.36
N GLU A 39 12.77 7.67 12.66
CA GLU A 39 13.72 6.75 13.31
C GLU A 39 13.49 5.25 12.98
N PRO A 40 12.24 4.72 12.94
CA PRO A 40 12.00 3.31 12.61
C PRO A 40 12.41 2.90 11.19
N VAL A 41 12.30 3.81 10.22
CA VAL A 41 12.65 3.54 8.83
C VAL A 41 14.18 3.45 8.69
N ASN A 42 14.92 4.38 9.30
CA ASN A 42 16.38 4.38 9.30
C ASN A 42 16.94 3.08 9.92
N GLU A 43 16.32 2.61 11.01
CA GLU A 43 16.68 1.33 11.61
C GLU A 43 16.47 0.15 10.65
N MET A 44 15.33 0.12 9.94
CA MET A 44 15.04 -0.92 8.95
C MET A 44 16.01 -0.87 7.77
N VAL A 45 16.33 0.31 7.25
CA VAL A 45 17.33 0.50 6.18
C VAL A 45 18.69 -0.03 6.64
N GLY A 46 19.14 0.34 7.85
CA GLY A 46 20.40 -0.15 8.41
C GLY A 46 20.45 -1.68 8.50
N ARG A 47 19.34 -2.33 8.87
CA ARG A 47 19.22 -3.79 8.89
C ARG A 47 19.28 -4.42 7.50
N LEU A 48 18.60 -3.82 6.52
CA LEU A 48 18.63 -4.30 5.13
C LEU A 48 20.05 -4.22 4.56
N LEU A 49 20.73 -3.09 4.77
CA LEU A 49 22.11 -2.89 4.31
C LEU A 49 23.08 -3.84 5.01
N ALA A 50 22.96 -4.01 6.33
CA ALA A 50 23.81 -4.94 7.07
C ALA A 50 23.60 -6.41 6.67
N ALA A 51 22.39 -6.77 6.24
CA ALA A 51 22.07 -8.11 5.73
C ALA A 51 22.51 -8.32 4.27
N THR A 52 22.88 -7.25 3.57
CA THR A 52 23.19 -7.28 2.14
C THR A 52 24.70 -7.30 1.95
N ARG A 53 25.20 -8.35 1.29
CA ARG A 53 26.60 -8.34 0.85
C ARG A 53 26.78 -7.32 -0.25
N GLN A 54 28.01 -6.83 -0.41
CA GLN A 54 28.36 -5.96 -1.53
C GLN A 54 28.06 -6.68 -2.86
N ILE A 55 27.18 -6.06 -3.66
CA ILE A 55 26.82 -6.51 -5.01
C ILE A 55 27.80 -5.88 -5.99
N GLN A 56 28.37 -6.69 -6.88
CA GLN A 56 29.32 -6.18 -7.88
C GLN A 56 28.59 -5.45 -9.02
N PRO A 57 29.23 -4.50 -9.75
CA PRO A 57 28.55 -3.66 -10.75
C PRO A 57 27.80 -4.41 -11.87
N ASN A 58 28.18 -5.66 -12.16
CA ASN A 58 27.57 -6.49 -13.21
C ASN A 58 26.78 -7.69 -12.63
N GLU A 59 26.61 -7.74 -11.32
CA GLU A 59 25.92 -8.82 -10.65
C GLU A 59 24.41 -8.57 -10.62
N LYS A 60 23.63 -9.59 -10.95
CA LYS A 60 22.16 -9.52 -10.85
C LYS A 60 21.75 -9.80 -9.41
N ALA A 61 20.96 -8.89 -8.85
CA ALA A 61 20.32 -9.09 -7.56
C ALA A 61 18.83 -9.38 -7.72
N VAL A 62 18.28 -10.20 -6.83
CA VAL A 62 16.84 -10.45 -6.71
C VAL A 62 16.40 -10.00 -5.33
N ILE A 63 15.37 -9.16 -5.29
CA ILE A 63 14.73 -8.73 -4.04
C ILE A 63 13.45 -9.54 -3.87
N MET A 64 13.39 -10.32 -2.81
CA MET A 64 12.22 -11.15 -2.48
C MET A 64 11.43 -10.49 -1.36
N VAL A 65 10.13 -10.27 -1.60
CA VAL A 65 9.20 -9.77 -0.59
C VAL A 65 8.37 -10.95 -0.07
N ASP A 66 8.71 -11.42 1.13
CA ASP A 66 7.99 -12.50 1.81
C ASP A 66 6.90 -11.91 2.73
N ASP A 67 5.71 -11.69 2.17
CA ASP A 67 4.50 -11.31 2.90
C ASP A 67 3.29 -12.00 2.23
N ASN A 68 2.18 -12.12 2.95
CA ASN A 68 0.93 -12.68 2.42
C ASN A 68 0.34 -11.83 1.28
N LEU A 69 0.63 -10.52 1.25
CA LEU A 69 0.14 -9.52 0.28
C LEU A 69 -1.31 -9.75 -0.17
N TYR A 70 -2.19 -10.03 0.81
CA TYR A 70 -3.52 -10.57 0.53
C TYR A 70 -4.49 -9.59 -0.14
N TYR A 71 -4.21 -8.28 -0.06
CA TYR A 71 -4.89 -7.26 -0.85
C TYR A 71 -4.06 -6.88 -2.07
N ARG A 72 -4.73 -6.65 -3.21
CA ARG A 72 -4.14 -6.15 -4.45
C ARG A 72 -3.44 -4.82 -4.26
N SER A 73 -3.96 -3.94 -3.40
CA SER A 73 -3.34 -2.66 -3.08
C SER A 73 -1.95 -2.80 -2.44
N MET A 74 -1.71 -3.88 -1.68
CA MET A 74 -0.40 -4.18 -1.11
C MET A 74 0.60 -4.57 -2.20
N ARG A 75 0.20 -5.44 -3.15
CA ARG A 75 1.04 -5.83 -4.29
C ARG A 75 1.32 -4.66 -5.23
N ALA A 76 0.31 -3.83 -5.48
CA ALA A 76 0.44 -2.64 -6.32
C ALA A 76 1.45 -1.62 -5.75
N ALA A 77 1.61 -1.55 -4.43
CA ALA A 77 2.60 -0.68 -3.81
C ALA A 77 4.04 -1.12 -4.14
N TRP A 78 4.31 -2.43 -4.05
CA TRP A 78 5.60 -3.02 -4.43
C TRP A 78 5.86 -2.93 -5.94
N PHE A 79 4.83 -3.12 -6.78
CA PHE A 79 4.95 -2.93 -8.22
C PHE A 79 5.35 -1.48 -8.57
N LYS A 80 4.71 -0.48 -7.96
CA LYS A 80 5.06 0.93 -8.17
C LYS A 80 6.50 1.21 -7.79
N LEU A 81 6.93 0.68 -6.64
CA LEU A 81 8.30 0.81 -6.19
C LEU A 81 9.29 0.20 -7.19
N ALA A 82 9.07 -1.03 -7.64
CA ALA A 82 9.91 -1.67 -8.66
C ALA A 82 9.96 -0.86 -9.95
N ARG A 83 8.82 -0.30 -10.38
CA ARG A 83 8.72 0.53 -11.58
C ARG A 83 9.49 1.86 -11.46
N ASN A 84 9.54 2.48 -10.28
CA ASN A 84 10.29 3.73 -10.07
C ASN A 84 11.78 3.57 -10.41
N TYR A 85 12.34 2.38 -10.14
CA TYR A 85 13.74 2.07 -10.37
C TYR A 85 13.99 1.26 -11.65
N SER A 86 13.02 1.24 -12.57
CA SER A 86 13.13 0.47 -13.82
C SER A 86 13.43 -1.03 -13.61
N LEU A 87 12.85 -1.65 -12.58
CA LEU A 87 13.11 -3.05 -12.26
C LEU A 87 12.15 -4.00 -12.97
N GLY A 88 12.61 -5.23 -13.20
CA GLY A 88 11.73 -6.35 -13.50
C GLY A 88 10.86 -6.69 -12.29
N PHE A 89 9.60 -7.06 -12.53
CA PHE A 89 8.65 -7.40 -11.47
C PHE A 89 7.86 -8.66 -11.84
N CYS A 90 7.75 -9.59 -10.90
CA CYS A 90 6.87 -10.75 -11.01
C CYS A 90 6.27 -11.12 -9.66
N GLN A 91 5.20 -11.92 -9.69
CA GLN A 91 4.52 -12.40 -8.50
C GLN A 91 4.55 -13.94 -8.47
N VAL A 92 4.80 -14.49 -7.29
CA VAL A 92 4.66 -15.93 -7.03
C VAL A 92 3.45 -16.12 -6.14
N PHE A 93 2.36 -16.63 -6.71
CA PHE A 93 1.16 -16.96 -5.96
C PHE A 93 1.25 -18.40 -5.44
N LEU A 94 1.55 -18.53 -4.14
CA LEU A 94 1.52 -19.81 -3.44
C LEU A 94 0.06 -20.22 -3.17
N LEU A 95 -0.47 -21.11 -4.00
CA LEU A 95 -1.81 -21.64 -3.86
C LEU A 95 -1.90 -22.52 -2.60
N CYS A 96 -2.85 -22.19 -1.74
CA CYS A 96 -3.12 -22.92 -0.52
C CYS A 96 -4.62 -22.83 -0.21
N THR A 97 -5.28 -23.98 -0.04
CA THR A 97 -6.68 -24.02 0.39
C THR A 97 -6.83 -23.55 1.82
N GLU A 98 -8.00 -23.03 2.19
CA GLU A 98 -8.30 -22.59 3.56
C GLU A 98 -8.06 -23.71 4.59
N GLU A 99 -8.51 -24.93 4.27
CA GLU A 99 -8.37 -26.11 5.12
C GLU A 99 -6.90 -26.47 5.36
N GLU A 100 -6.11 -26.46 4.30
CA GLU A 100 -4.66 -26.72 4.37
C GLU A 100 -3.93 -25.64 5.17
N ALA A 101 -4.30 -24.36 5.00
CA ALA A 101 -3.74 -23.26 5.77
C ALA A 101 -4.04 -23.41 7.28
N VAL A 102 -5.27 -23.79 7.63
CA VAL A 102 -5.68 -24.07 9.02
C VAL A 102 -4.88 -25.26 9.58
N ARG A 103 -4.79 -26.35 8.82
CA ARG A 103 -4.06 -27.56 9.22
C ARG A 103 -2.57 -27.26 9.46
N ARG A 104 -1.91 -26.56 8.55
CA ARG A 104 -0.48 -26.16 8.69
C ARG A 104 -0.28 -25.16 9.82
N ASN A 105 -1.24 -24.26 10.04
CA ASN A 105 -1.14 -23.28 11.12
C ASN A 105 -1.18 -23.94 12.52
N ALA A 106 -1.95 -25.01 12.69
CA ALA A 106 -2.03 -25.75 13.95
C ALA A 106 -0.69 -26.36 14.39
N SER A 107 0.24 -26.61 13.45
CA SER A 107 1.57 -27.14 13.76
C SER A 107 2.65 -26.05 13.93
N ARG A 108 2.31 -24.76 13.86
CA ARG A 108 3.29 -23.67 14.00
C ARG A 108 3.58 -23.36 15.46
N ALA A 109 4.84 -23.09 15.78
CA ALA A 109 5.25 -22.61 17.12
C ALA A 109 4.51 -21.32 17.54
N PHE A 110 4.16 -20.46 16.56
CA PHE A 110 3.39 -19.24 16.75
C PHE A 110 2.16 -19.25 15.83
N SER A 111 1.17 -20.08 16.16
CA SER A 111 -0.08 -20.17 15.42
C SER A 111 -0.91 -18.89 15.56
N VAL A 112 -1.64 -18.51 14.50
CA VAL A 112 -2.69 -17.47 14.57
C VAL A 112 -4.06 -18.10 14.85
N PRO A 113 -5.05 -17.36 15.37
CA PRO A 113 -6.41 -17.87 15.51
C PRO A 113 -6.97 -18.35 14.18
N GLU A 114 -7.64 -19.50 14.18
CA GLU A 114 -8.28 -20.05 12.97
C GLU A 114 -9.24 -19.05 12.32
N SER A 115 -10.03 -18.32 13.13
CA SER A 115 -10.94 -17.29 12.65
C SER A 115 -10.23 -16.19 11.85
N THR A 116 -8.97 -15.89 12.15
CA THR A 116 -8.14 -14.95 11.38
C THR A 116 -7.85 -15.51 9.99
N ILE A 117 -7.46 -16.78 9.89
CA ILE A 117 -7.18 -17.44 8.60
C ILE A 117 -8.43 -17.46 7.73
N ARG A 118 -9.57 -17.90 8.29
CA ARG A 118 -10.85 -17.93 7.56
C ARG A 118 -11.31 -16.54 7.12
N THR A 119 -11.08 -15.52 7.96
CA THR A 119 -11.38 -14.13 7.60
C THR A 119 -10.46 -13.62 6.49
N MET A 120 -9.18 -13.96 6.52
CA MET A 120 -8.22 -13.61 5.47
C MET A 120 -8.57 -14.29 4.15
N ALA A 121 -8.91 -15.59 4.17
CA ALA A 121 -9.31 -16.34 2.98
C ALA A 121 -10.52 -15.70 2.28
N LYS A 122 -11.55 -15.30 3.04
CA LYS A 122 -12.73 -14.59 2.49
C LYS A 122 -12.43 -13.21 1.89
N LYS A 123 -11.36 -12.55 2.35
CA LYS A 123 -10.95 -11.21 1.89
C LYS A 123 -9.82 -11.26 0.88
N PHE A 124 -9.30 -12.44 0.56
CA PHE A 124 -8.13 -12.60 -0.28
C PHE A 124 -8.45 -12.13 -1.71
N GLU A 125 -7.66 -11.20 -2.21
CA GLU A 125 -7.77 -10.69 -3.57
C GLU A 125 -6.72 -11.39 -4.44
N ALA A 126 -7.09 -12.50 -5.07
CA ALA A 126 -6.21 -13.24 -5.97
C ALA A 126 -5.66 -12.33 -7.09
N PRO A 127 -4.44 -12.58 -7.59
CA PRO A 127 -3.90 -11.90 -8.76
C PRO A 127 -4.87 -11.98 -9.95
N ARG A 128 -4.98 -10.89 -10.71
CA ARG A 128 -5.89 -10.78 -11.86
C ARG A 128 -5.11 -10.66 -13.16
N ASP A 129 -5.82 -10.83 -14.28
CA ASP A 129 -5.29 -10.54 -15.61
C ASP A 129 -5.27 -9.02 -15.85
N GLU A 130 -4.30 -8.36 -15.24
CA GLU A 130 -4.03 -6.93 -15.35
C GLU A 130 -2.61 -6.76 -15.88
N PRO A 131 -2.30 -5.75 -16.72
CA PRO A 131 -0.99 -5.62 -17.35
C PRO A 131 0.19 -5.72 -16.37
N TRP A 132 0.08 -5.15 -15.17
CA TRP A 132 1.13 -5.16 -14.16
C TRP A 132 1.19 -6.45 -13.31
N GLU A 133 0.15 -7.30 -13.37
CA GLU A 133 0.10 -8.62 -12.74
C GLU A 133 0.34 -9.76 -13.76
N GLN A 134 0.58 -9.48 -15.05
CA GLN A 134 0.74 -10.50 -16.10
C GLN A 134 1.87 -11.50 -15.82
N LEU A 135 2.97 -11.04 -15.23
CA LEU A 135 4.04 -11.90 -14.76
C LEU A 135 3.71 -12.47 -13.37
N THR A 136 2.66 -13.28 -13.30
CA THR A 136 2.30 -14.06 -12.11
C THR A 136 2.39 -15.55 -12.41
N VAL A 137 3.11 -16.29 -11.56
CA VAL A 137 3.10 -17.76 -11.56
C VAL A 137 2.31 -18.26 -10.36
N THR A 138 1.41 -19.22 -10.58
CA THR A 138 0.74 -19.93 -9.49
C THR A 138 1.42 -21.27 -9.25
N VAL A 139 1.77 -21.55 -7.99
CA VAL A 139 2.47 -22.78 -7.59
C VAL A 139 1.87 -23.33 -6.30
N ASP A 140 2.02 -24.63 -6.05
CA ASP A 140 1.44 -25.34 -4.90
C ASP A 140 2.49 -25.84 -3.88
N GLY A 141 3.78 -25.56 -4.14
CA GLY A 141 4.90 -25.96 -3.28
C GLY A 141 5.47 -27.34 -3.58
N THR A 142 5.07 -27.97 -4.69
CA THR A 142 5.73 -29.18 -5.23
C THR A 142 7.11 -28.86 -5.82
N PRO A 143 8.01 -29.84 -6.03
CA PRO A 143 9.34 -29.59 -6.62
C PRO A 143 9.31 -28.83 -7.97
N ASP A 144 8.33 -29.12 -8.83
CA ASP A 144 8.09 -28.43 -10.11
C ASP A 144 7.81 -26.93 -9.95
N SER A 145 7.38 -26.50 -8.75
CA SER A 145 7.17 -25.08 -8.43
C SER A 145 8.44 -24.25 -8.59
N ILE A 146 9.61 -24.83 -8.27
CA ILE A 146 10.88 -24.09 -8.33
C ILE A 146 11.23 -23.74 -9.77
N GLU A 147 11.07 -24.68 -10.71
CA GLU A 147 11.38 -24.46 -12.12
C GLU A 147 10.51 -23.33 -12.70
N LYS A 148 9.21 -23.33 -12.37
CA LYS A 148 8.28 -22.27 -12.79
C LYS A 148 8.63 -20.90 -12.19
N VAL A 149 9.06 -20.87 -10.93
CA VAL A 149 9.51 -19.64 -10.28
C VAL A 149 10.79 -19.10 -10.92
N VAL A 150 11.76 -19.96 -11.24
CA VAL A 150 12.99 -19.56 -11.94
C VAL A 150 12.64 -19.01 -13.33
N ALA A 151 11.78 -19.69 -14.08
CA ALA A 151 11.38 -19.25 -15.42
C ALA A 151 10.73 -17.86 -15.42
N ILE A 152 9.85 -17.56 -14.45
CA ILE A 152 9.21 -16.25 -14.38
C ILE A 152 10.16 -15.14 -13.91
N LEU A 153 11.11 -15.45 -13.01
CA LEU A 153 12.16 -14.52 -12.60
C LEU A 153 13.02 -14.12 -13.81
N GLU A 154 13.39 -15.08 -14.65
CA GLU A 154 14.12 -14.79 -15.88
C GLU A 154 13.30 -13.93 -16.84
N ALA A 155 12.01 -14.24 -17.04
CA ALA A 155 11.12 -13.46 -17.89
C ALA A 155 11.02 -12.00 -17.41
N ALA A 156 10.80 -11.78 -16.10
CA ALA A 156 10.76 -10.46 -15.50
C ALA A 156 12.09 -9.70 -15.64
N SER A 157 13.23 -10.39 -15.52
CA SER A 157 14.55 -9.77 -15.66
C SER A 157 14.84 -9.22 -17.07
N ARG A 158 14.14 -9.73 -18.09
CA ARG A 158 14.28 -9.29 -19.50
C ARG A 158 13.35 -8.13 -19.85
N GLN A 159 12.36 -7.84 -19.01
CA GLN A 159 11.31 -6.85 -19.27
C GLN A 159 11.13 -5.91 -18.07
N PRO A 160 12.11 -5.02 -17.81
CA PRO A 160 11.96 -4.00 -16.79
C PRO A 160 10.80 -3.05 -17.11
N TRP A 161 10.07 -2.63 -16.08
CA TRP A 161 8.98 -1.67 -16.24
C TRP A 161 9.54 -0.24 -16.27
N PRO A 162 9.32 0.54 -17.34
CA PRO A 162 9.83 1.90 -17.39
C PRO A 162 9.17 2.75 -16.30
N PRO A 163 9.92 3.68 -15.68
CA PRO A 163 9.38 4.57 -14.66
C PRO A 163 8.24 5.35 -15.29
N VAL A 164 7.24 5.69 -14.47
CA VAL A 164 6.30 6.72 -14.89
C VAL A 164 7.15 7.97 -15.09
N ILE A 165 7.23 8.49 -16.32
CA ILE A 165 7.75 9.85 -16.53
C ILE A 165 6.75 10.77 -15.85
N THR A 166 6.94 11.02 -14.56
CA THR A 166 6.36 12.16 -13.91
C THR A 166 7.13 13.33 -14.48
N SER A 167 6.48 14.14 -15.33
CA SER A 167 6.93 15.51 -15.55
C SER A 167 7.38 16.11 -14.21
N PRO A 168 8.50 16.85 -14.17
CA PRO A 168 9.11 17.28 -12.92
C PRO A 168 8.05 17.94 -12.07
N ILE A 169 7.77 17.34 -10.90
CA ILE A 169 6.82 17.80 -9.89
C ILE A 169 5.54 18.35 -10.53
N ARG A 170 4.53 17.51 -10.75
CA ARG A 170 3.17 18.06 -10.73
C ARG A 170 3.07 18.80 -9.40
N GLU A 171 2.95 20.13 -9.46
CA GLU A 171 2.42 20.92 -8.35
C GLU A 171 1.27 20.10 -7.76
N PRO A 172 1.21 19.94 -6.42
CA PRO A 172 0.23 19.08 -5.79
C PRO A 172 -1.12 19.41 -6.41
N VAL A 173 -1.67 18.45 -7.17
CA VAL A 173 -2.95 18.65 -7.85
C VAL A 173 -3.88 19.12 -6.74
N PRO A 174 -4.43 20.36 -6.82
CA PRO A 174 -5.25 20.89 -5.76
C PRO A 174 -6.29 19.83 -5.43
N ALA A 175 -6.36 19.44 -4.15
CA ALA A 175 -7.33 18.47 -3.71
C ALA A 175 -8.68 18.86 -4.31
N SER A 176 -9.24 18.00 -5.18
CA SER A 176 -10.55 18.29 -5.76
C SER A 176 -11.50 18.69 -4.63
N GLN A 177 -12.41 19.61 -4.86
CA GLN A 177 -13.33 20.09 -3.84
C GLN A 177 -14.02 18.91 -3.10
N MET A 178 -14.25 17.81 -3.81
CA MET A 178 -14.71 16.52 -3.28
C MET A 178 -13.79 15.87 -2.25
N HIS A 179 -12.48 15.91 -2.45
CA HIS A 179 -11.49 15.40 -1.50
C HIS A 179 -11.44 16.27 -0.23
N ILE A 180 -11.52 17.60 -0.39
CA ILE A 180 -11.58 18.54 0.73
C ILE A 180 -12.83 18.26 1.58
N TRP A 181 -14.00 18.16 0.94
CA TRP A 181 -15.24 17.82 1.65
C TRP A 181 -15.18 16.47 2.34
N ASP A 182 -14.59 15.44 1.70
CA ASP A 182 -14.47 14.14 2.34
C ASP A 182 -13.57 14.18 3.58
N LEU A 183 -12.47 14.95 3.54
CA LEU A 183 -11.61 15.14 4.71
C LEU A 183 -12.33 15.88 5.84
N GLU A 184 -13.03 16.97 5.54
CA GLU A 184 -13.81 17.73 6.53
C GLU A 184 -14.93 16.88 7.15
N LEU A 185 -15.67 16.15 6.32
CA LEU A 185 -16.72 15.25 6.78
C LEU A 185 -16.16 14.16 7.69
N ARG A 186 -15.00 13.56 7.39
CA ARG A 186 -14.34 12.60 8.30
C ARG A 186 -13.91 13.24 9.62
N ALA A 187 -13.46 14.49 9.60
CA ALA A 187 -13.11 15.21 10.83
C ALA A 187 -14.36 15.43 11.71
N ILE A 188 -15.49 15.77 11.11
CA ILE A 188 -16.80 15.91 11.77
C ILE A 188 -17.25 14.57 12.37
N VAL A 189 -17.22 13.47 11.60
CA VAL A 189 -17.53 12.12 12.09
C VAL A 189 -16.66 11.76 13.30
N SER A 190 -15.36 12.06 13.24
CA SER A 190 -14.43 11.78 14.33
C SER A 190 -14.76 12.58 15.60
N LYS A 191 -15.25 13.81 15.48
CA LYS A 191 -15.74 14.60 16.63
C LYS A 191 -16.99 13.97 17.25
N PHE A 192 -17.97 13.57 16.44
CA PHE A 192 -19.19 12.92 16.93
C PHE A 192 -18.89 11.59 17.65
N ILE A 193 -18.01 10.76 17.09
CA ILE A 193 -17.63 9.49 17.72
C ILE A 193 -16.96 9.73 19.07
N ARG A 194 -16.08 10.73 19.18
CA ARG A 194 -15.41 11.09 20.45
C ARG A 194 -16.40 11.60 21.50
N GLN A 195 -17.37 12.42 21.12
CA GLN A 195 -18.43 12.89 22.02
C GLN A 195 -19.27 11.73 22.56
N ALA A 196 -19.71 10.83 21.67
CA ALA A 196 -20.49 9.65 22.06
C ALA A 196 -19.73 8.68 23.00
N GLN A 197 -18.40 8.64 22.90
CA GLN A 197 -17.55 7.86 23.81
C GLN A 197 -17.40 8.51 25.20
N GLY A 198 -17.50 9.84 25.30
CA GLY A 198 -17.43 10.58 26.57
C GLY A 198 -18.72 10.50 27.39
N GLU A 199 -19.88 10.37 26.73
CA GLU A 199 -21.20 10.33 27.35
C GLU A 199 -21.58 8.94 27.87
N LYS A 200 -20.80 8.33 28.78
CA LYS A 200 -21.07 7.07 29.52
C LYS A 200 -21.90 5.99 28.76
N SER A 201 -21.71 5.87 27.45
CA SER A 201 -22.55 5.04 26.59
C SER A 201 -21.97 3.64 26.50
N SER A 202 -22.82 2.62 26.41
CA SER A 202 -22.33 1.25 26.27
C SER A 202 -21.59 1.07 24.93
N LYS A 203 -20.58 0.18 24.89
CA LYS A 203 -19.79 -0.08 23.67
C LYS A 203 -20.65 -0.47 22.47
N SER A 204 -21.75 -1.21 22.69
CA SER A 204 -22.68 -1.60 21.62
C SER A 204 -23.45 -0.41 21.05
N GLN A 205 -23.83 0.55 21.89
CA GLN A 205 -24.47 1.80 21.47
C GLN A 205 -23.52 2.66 20.64
N VAL A 206 -22.28 2.86 21.11
CA VAL A 206 -21.25 3.63 20.37
C VAL A 206 -20.97 3.00 19.01
N GLN A 207 -20.92 1.67 18.92
CA GLN A 207 -20.68 0.98 17.66
C GLN A 207 -21.86 1.12 16.68
N SER A 208 -23.11 0.96 17.17
CA SER A 208 -24.32 1.22 16.38
C SER A 208 -24.38 2.67 15.87
N TRP A 209 -24.01 3.62 16.71
CA TRP A 209 -23.97 5.05 16.36
C TRP A 209 -22.89 5.36 15.32
N SER A 210 -21.70 4.77 15.47
CA SER A 210 -20.58 4.95 14.53
C SER A 210 -20.96 4.50 13.12
N VAL A 211 -21.70 3.39 12.99
CA VAL A 211 -22.20 2.90 11.71
C VAL A 211 -23.19 3.90 11.08
N LYS A 212 -24.12 4.43 11.88
CA LYS A 212 -25.12 5.42 11.40
C LYS A 212 -24.46 6.70 10.91
N VAL A 213 -23.51 7.24 11.66
CA VAL A 213 -22.80 8.48 11.30
C VAL A 213 -21.91 8.26 10.08
N GLN A 214 -21.26 7.10 9.97
CA GLN A 214 -20.47 6.76 8.79
C GLN A 214 -21.33 6.62 7.53
N LYS A 215 -22.56 6.10 7.66
CA LYS A 215 -23.52 6.04 6.57
C LYS A 215 -24.01 7.45 6.18
N ALA A 216 -24.37 8.28 7.15
CA ALA A 216 -24.75 9.67 6.89
C ALA A 216 -23.63 10.45 6.16
N ARG A 217 -22.37 10.23 6.53
CA ARG A 217 -21.20 10.77 5.81
C ARG A 217 -21.18 10.37 4.34
N GLN A 218 -21.42 9.09 4.05
CA GLN A 218 -21.46 8.57 2.68
C GLN A 218 -22.61 9.18 1.89
N ASP A 219 -23.78 9.31 2.51
CA ASP A 219 -24.98 9.88 1.87
C ASP A 219 -24.79 11.37 1.55
N VAL A 220 -24.22 12.15 2.49
CA VAL A 220 -23.87 13.57 2.25
C VAL A 220 -22.82 13.70 1.14
N LEU A 221 -21.78 12.87 1.16
CA LEU A 221 -20.75 12.91 0.11
C LEU A 221 -21.33 12.52 -1.26
N ALA A 222 -22.27 11.56 -1.31
CA ALA A 222 -22.94 11.18 -2.55
C ALA A 222 -23.86 12.30 -3.08
N TYR A 223 -24.56 13.00 -2.17
CA TYR A 223 -25.35 14.17 -2.52
C TYR A 223 -24.46 15.30 -3.09
N LEU A 224 -23.34 15.60 -2.42
CA LEU A 224 -22.37 16.61 -2.88
C LEU A 224 -21.77 16.24 -4.26
N LYS A 225 -21.57 14.95 -4.57
CA LYS A 225 -21.13 14.52 -5.92
C LYS A 225 -22.17 14.77 -7.01
N GLY A 226 -23.46 14.81 -6.65
CA GLY A 226 -24.56 15.02 -7.58
C GLY A 226 -24.89 16.49 -7.83
N LEU A 227 -24.26 17.41 -7.10
CA LEU A 227 -24.38 18.84 -7.31
C LEU A 227 -23.33 19.28 -8.32
N ASP A 228 -23.77 19.91 -9.41
CA ASP A 228 -22.88 20.53 -10.38
C ASP A 228 -22.38 21.87 -9.80
N PHE A 229 -21.16 21.86 -9.29
CA PHE A 229 -20.48 23.08 -8.87
C PHE A 229 -19.81 23.68 -10.11
N GLY A 230 -20.63 24.32 -10.95
CA GLY A 230 -20.16 25.13 -12.06
C GLY A 230 -19.06 26.08 -11.57
N THR A 231 -18.00 26.19 -12.36
CA THR A 231 -16.85 27.07 -12.11
C THR A 231 -17.32 28.48 -11.76
N LEU A 232 -17.30 28.81 -10.47
CA LEU A 232 -17.23 30.18 -10.00
C LEU A 232 -15.81 30.67 -10.31
N GLU A 233 -15.55 30.97 -11.59
CA GLU A 233 -14.45 31.85 -11.97
C GLU A 233 -14.70 33.17 -11.24
N MET A 234 -13.77 33.50 -10.35
CA MET A 234 -13.71 34.81 -9.73
C MET A 234 -13.64 35.84 -10.85
N ALA A 235 -14.66 36.67 -10.97
CA ALA A 235 -14.60 37.90 -11.75
C ALA A 235 -13.42 38.72 -11.21
N ALA A 236 -12.29 38.66 -11.91
CA ALA A 236 -11.19 39.58 -11.71
C ALA A 236 -11.70 40.95 -12.17
N ASP A 237 -11.98 41.79 -11.19
CA ASP A 237 -12.27 43.20 -11.37
C ASP A 237 -11.05 43.85 -12.07
N HIS A 238 -11.19 44.05 -13.38
CA HIS A 238 -10.25 44.81 -14.18
C HIS A 238 -10.36 46.28 -13.76
N THR A 239 -9.61 46.67 -12.72
CA THR A 239 -9.24 48.06 -12.52
C THR A 239 -8.10 48.39 -13.46
N GLU A 240 -8.45 49.04 -14.57
CA GLU A 240 -7.52 49.76 -15.43
C GLU A 240 -6.69 50.73 -14.58
N VAL A 241 -5.37 50.63 -14.68
CA VAL A 241 -4.45 51.67 -14.20
C VAL A 241 -3.74 52.25 -15.44
N PRO A 242 -3.77 53.57 -15.69
CA PRO A 242 -3.32 54.14 -16.96
C PRO A 242 -1.80 54.22 -17.08
N ASN A 243 -1.33 54.04 -18.32
CA ASN A 243 0.02 54.28 -18.85
C ASN A 243 0.68 55.58 -18.35
N TRP A 244 1.86 55.45 -17.75
CA TRP A 244 2.98 56.40 -17.81
C TRP A 244 4.30 55.63 -17.78
#